data_AF-A0AAN6X7N2-F1
#
_entry.id   AF-A0AAN6X7N2-F1
#
_cell.length_a   1.000
_cell.length_b   1.000
_cell.length_c   1.000
_cell.angle_alpha   90.00
_cell.angle_beta   90.00
_cell.angle_gamma   90.00
#
_symmetry.space_group_name_H-M   'P 1'
#
loop_
_entity.id
_entity.type
_entity.pdbx_description
1 polymer ?
#
loop_
_entity_poly.entity_id
_entity_poly.type
_entity_poly.pdbx_seq_one_letter_code
_entity_poly.pdbx_strand_id
1 'polypeptide(L)'
;MTVQPPSYTQFVQFQRLAKPCLSGLVDFLTQDHGIAGKIIALDLPSSEQSVAAPRLIAEADLADFVNNTSAIHGRFLFVEDIRPQVINFLGEILNLDPVFFANHAVTDFGDVEKPAPPALGLFPSQVAQLGHMHLHYQQVLDLGRVEAFRDLQYKLKTESNVARSVRLLPPLLARQLALARGCCSVAVKSIRDTWICLVLVDPPVKRLVVEIGGAYSRMVHPCKPLNGGFEDFIPSATFASFRDRNSTREDYTWDRQSMLGTLLHYFANHPPPGFTATRPSTLSLCYYPTRIVLAEWILYTQLMSHYFKYHECKLQDIENRLHANNIVDLQRWRRRSIQSQHKLRLLAEFIEYWLPHEPSDKQPWNLVLKDIQHLLSQLQQYNRALKHVVPMATSMVQLLESRRSMQEAANVGRLTLIATVFVPLSWVAGLFGMSEEYTPGHERFWVYWAAALPLLVLVLLLPALQRGLLAERLKEAMAVGSWRRVDVRSGSNRQELP
;
A
#
# COMPACT_ATOMS: atom_id res chain seq x y z
N MET A 1 -50.12 -18.04 -9.09
CA MET A 1 -48.84 -17.89 -8.37
C MET A 1 -48.16 -16.65 -8.91
N THR A 2 -48.23 -15.54 -8.20
CA THR A 2 -47.51 -14.30 -8.55
C THR A 2 -46.03 -14.54 -8.30
N VAL A 3 -45.25 -14.75 -9.35
CA VAL A 3 -43.78 -14.86 -9.28
C VAL A 3 -43.27 -13.51 -8.79
N GLN A 4 -42.68 -13.47 -7.59
CA GLN A 4 -42.01 -12.25 -7.10
C GLN A 4 -40.89 -11.88 -8.08
N PRO A 5 -40.72 -10.58 -8.39
CA PRO A 5 -39.65 -10.15 -9.28
C PRO A 5 -38.28 -10.56 -8.71
N PRO A 6 -37.32 -10.95 -9.56
CA PRO A 6 -36.01 -11.37 -9.10
C PRO A 6 -35.28 -10.20 -8.44
N SER A 7 -34.68 -10.45 -7.28
CA SER A 7 -33.93 -9.43 -6.53
C SER A 7 -32.60 -9.07 -7.22
N TYR A 8 -32.07 -7.88 -6.94
CA TYR A 8 -30.75 -7.48 -7.44
C TYR A 8 -29.64 -8.46 -7.03
N THR A 9 -29.68 -9.03 -5.82
CA THR A 9 -28.71 -10.05 -5.38
C THR A 9 -28.73 -11.28 -6.30
N GLN A 10 -29.92 -11.77 -6.69
CA GLN A 10 -30.05 -12.89 -7.63
C GLN A 10 -29.45 -12.54 -9.00
N PHE A 11 -29.63 -11.30 -9.45
CA PHE A 11 -28.99 -10.80 -10.67
C PHE A 11 -27.46 -10.76 -10.57
N VAL A 12 -26.89 -10.32 -9.44
CA VAL A 12 -25.43 -10.37 -9.21
C VAL A 12 -24.92 -11.82 -9.24
N GLN A 13 -25.63 -12.74 -8.58
CA GLN A 13 -25.27 -14.16 -8.57
C GLN A 13 -25.32 -14.78 -9.98
N PHE A 14 -26.29 -14.41 -10.80
CA PHE A 14 -26.37 -14.82 -12.19
C PHE A 14 -25.20 -14.25 -13.01
N GLN A 15 -24.91 -12.95 -12.90
CA GLN A 15 -23.78 -12.34 -13.61
C GLN A 15 -22.42 -12.91 -13.21
N ARG A 16 -22.26 -13.39 -11.97
CA ARG A 16 -21.03 -14.05 -11.50
C ARG A 16 -20.62 -15.23 -12.38
N LEU A 17 -21.57 -15.94 -12.99
CA LEU A 17 -21.29 -17.07 -13.89
C LEU A 17 -20.50 -16.64 -15.13
N ALA A 18 -20.78 -15.45 -15.66
CA ALA A 18 -20.08 -14.88 -16.81
C ALA A 18 -18.89 -14.00 -16.40
N LYS A 19 -18.96 -13.35 -15.24
CA LYS A 19 -17.95 -12.41 -14.70
C LYS A 19 -17.46 -12.89 -13.32
N PRO A 20 -16.43 -13.75 -13.24
CA PRO A 20 -15.91 -14.26 -11.97
C PRO A 20 -15.43 -13.17 -10.98
N CYS A 21 -15.07 -11.99 -11.49
CA CYS A 21 -14.67 -10.82 -10.69
C CYS A 21 -15.76 -10.30 -9.74
N LEU A 22 -17.01 -10.73 -9.89
CA LEU A 22 -18.14 -10.39 -9.02
C LEU A 22 -18.23 -11.27 -7.76
N SER A 23 -17.42 -12.32 -7.64
CA SER A 23 -17.39 -13.22 -6.47
C SER A 23 -17.32 -12.46 -5.14
N GLY A 24 -16.37 -11.52 -5.00
CA GLY A 24 -16.22 -10.73 -3.79
C GLY A 24 -17.42 -9.84 -3.46
N LEU A 25 -18.20 -9.41 -4.46
CA LEU A 25 -19.44 -8.66 -4.22
C LEU A 25 -20.54 -9.59 -3.70
N VAL A 26 -20.65 -10.81 -4.22
CA VAL A 26 -21.59 -11.80 -3.70
C VAL A 26 -21.29 -12.11 -2.23
N ASP A 27 -20.03 -12.30 -1.88
CA ASP A 27 -19.60 -12.51 -0.48
C ASP A 27 -19.91 -11.31 0.41
N PHE A 28 -19.79 -10.08 -0.13
CA PHE A 28 -20.13 -8.87 0.61
C PHE A 28 -21.63 -8.75 0.88
N LEU A 29 -22.46 -9.12 -0.10
CA LEU A 29 -23.92 -9.05 0.00
C LEU A 29 -24.52 -10.08 0.96
N THR A 30 -23.81 -11.17 1.25
CA THR A 30 -24.26 -12.22 2.19
C THR A 30 -23.82 -11.99 3.62
N GLN A 31 -22.90 -11.07 3.87
CA GLN A 31 -22.43 -10.72 5.21
C GLN A 31 -23.36 -9.71 5.90
N ASP A 32 -23.59 -9.90 7.20
CA ASP A 32 -24.30 -8.91 8.02
C ASP A 32 -23.34 -7.79 8.46
N HIS A 33 -23.73 -6.56 8.16
CA HIS A 33 -22.96 -5.35 8.48
C HIS A 33 -23.74 -4.50 9.48
N GLY A 34 -23.14 -4.22 10.64
CA GLY A 34 -23.82 -3.58 11.78
C GLY A 34 -23.65 -2.06 11.90
N ILE A 35 -22.85 -1.41 11.04
CA ILE A 35 -22.60 0.03 11.11
C ILE A 35 -23.59 0.74 10.20
N ALA A 36 -24.37 1.68 10.73
CA ALA A 36 -25.29 2.48 9.92
C ALA A 36 -24.50 3.40 8.98
N GLY A 37 -24.69 3.24 7.67
CA GLY A 37 -24.18 4.16 6.67
C GLY A 37 -24.91 5.50 6.69
N LYS A 38 -24.35 6.52 6.02
CA LYS A 38 -24.95 7.85 5.93
C LYS A 38 -25.34 8.16 4.49
N ILE A 39 -26.58 8.57 4.28
CA ILE A 39 -27.10 8.92 2.94
C ILE A 39 -27.49 10.39 2.94
N ILE A 40 -26.90 11.17 2.04
CA ILE A 40 -27.14 12.61 1.91
C ILE A 40 -27.48 12.92 0.46
N ALA A 41 -28.52 13.73 0.24
CA ALA A 41 -28.83 14.27 -1.08
C ALA A 41 -28.61 15.79 -1.15
N LEU A 42 -28.19 16.22 -2.33
CA LEU A 42 -28.23 17.61 -2.77
C LEU A 42 -29.11 17.68 -4.02
N ASP A 43 -30.22 18.41 -3.91
CA ASP A 43 -31.15 18.60 -5.02
C ASP A 43 -30.79 19.89 -5.79
N LEU A 44 -30.90 19.85 -7.12
CA LEU A 44 -30.85 21.05 -7.95
C LEU A 44 -32.28 21.40 -8.38
N PRO A 45 -32.92 22.38 -7.71
CA PRO A 45 -34.29 22.76 -8.01
C PRO A 45 -34.41 23.32 -9.44
N SER A 46 -35.59 23.13 -10.05
CA SER A 46 -35.85 23.62 -11.40
C SER A 46 -35.90 25.15 -11.52
N SER A 47 -36.18 25.85 -10.40
CA SER A 47 -36.40 27.30 -10.32
C SER A 47 -35.12 28.11 -10.09
N GLU A 48 -34.06 27.50 -9.54
CA GLU A 48 -32.82 28.18 -9.16
C GLU A 48 -31.60 27.44 -9.74
N GLN A 49 -30.56 28.18 -10.12
CA GLN A 49 -29.28 27.59 -10.51
C GLN A 49 -28.40 27.22 -9.31
N SER A 50 -28.88 27.45 -8.07
CA SER A 50 -28.17 27.13 -6.84
C SER A 50 -28.55 25.75 -6.32
N VAL A 51 -27.57 25.04 -5.75
CA VAL A 51 -27.78 23.74 -5.12
C VAL A 51 -28.54 23.94 -3.80
N ALA A 52 -29.57 23.12 -3.56
CA ALA A 52 -30.32 23.13 -2.31
C ALA A 52 -29.46 22.63 -1.14
N ALA A 53 -29.86 23.01 0.09
CA ALA A 53 -29.16 22.58 1.29
C ALA A 53 -29.08 21.04 1.41
N PRO A 54 -27.97 20.48 1.94
CA PRO A 54 -27.82 19.04 2.13
C PRO A 54 -28.93 18.44 3.00
N ARG A 55 -29.57 17.37 2.52
CA ARG A 55 -30.63 16.65 3.26
C ARG A 55 -30.16 15.24 3.64
N LEU A 56 -30.22 14.92 4.92
CA LEU A 56 -29.98 13.56 5.41
C LEU A 56 -31.21 12.69 5.12
N ILE A 57 -31.00 11.50 4.55
CA ILE A 57 -32.07 10.58 4.15
C ILE A 57 -31.99 9.33 5.01
N ALA A 58 -33.11 8.95 5.61
CA ALA A 58 -33.23 7.66 6.27
C ALA A 58 -33.32 6.56 5.21
N GLU A 59 -32.73 5.41 5.52
CA GLU A 59 -32.59 4.32 4.56
C GLU A 59 -33.94 3.70 4.15
N ALA A 60 -34.95 3.77 5.03
CA ALA A 60 -36.32 3.37 4.75
C ALA A 60 -37.02 4.29 3.71
N ASP A 61 -36.67 5.57 3.69
CA ASP A 61 -37.33 6.59 2.84
C ASP A 61 -36.66 6.72 1.47
N LEU A 62 -35.58 5.97 1.23
CA LEU A 62 -34.76 6.07 0.02
C LEU A 62 -35.57 5.73 -1.25
N ALA A 63 -36.50 4.78 -1.14
CA ALA A 63 -37.46 4.38 -2.18
C ALA A 63 -38.26 5.56 -2.72
N ASP A 64 -38.97 6.20 -1.82
CA ASP A 64 -39.87 7.29 -2.15
C ASP A 64 -39.07 8.52 -2.58
N PHE A 65 -37.92 8.74 -1.93
CA PHE A 65 -37.06 9.86 -2.26
C PHE A 65 -36.52 9.78 -3.69
N VAL A 66 -35.89 8.66 -4.09
CA VAL A 66 -35.30 8.51 -5.44
C VAL A 66 -36.37 8.62 -6.54
N ASN A 67 -37.57 8.10 -6.29
CA ASN A 67 -38.69 8.18 -7.24
C ASN A 67 -39.35 9.57 -7.29
N ASN A 68 -39.22 10.36 -6.22
CA ASN A 68 -39.72 11.73 -6.19
C ASN A 68 -38.74 12.70 -6.87
N THR A 69 -38.97 12.90 -8.17
CA THR A 69 -38.20 13.80 -9.04
C THR A 69 -38.98 15.06 -9.42
N SER A 70 -40.02 15.42 -8.66
CA SER A 70 -40.84 16.59 -8.99
C SER A 70 -40.10 17.90 -8.69
N ALA A 71 -40.05 18.80 -9.69
CA ALA A 71 -39.42 20.14 -9.61
C ALA A 71 -37.89 20.20 -9.39
N ILE A 72 -37.15 19.17 -9.83
CA ILE A 72 -35.67 19.19 -9.84
C ILE A 72 -35.13 18.97 -11.26
N HIS A 73 -34.01 19.60 -11.61
CA HIS A 73 -33.24 19.27 -12.82
C HIS A 73 -32.37 18.03 -12.62
N GLY A 74 -31.85 17.87 -11.41
CA GLY A 74 -31.11 16.68 -11.03
C GLY A 74 -30.72 16.64 -9.57
N ARG A 75 -30.03 15.57 -9.20
CA ARG A 75 -29.78 15.21 -7.80
C ARG A 75 -28.41 14.57 -7.64
N PHE A 76 -27.66 15.03 -6.66
CA PHE A 76 -26.50 14.29 -6.16
C PHE A 76 -26.92 13.45 -4.96
N LEU A 77 -26.62 12.16 -5.01
CA LEU A 77 -26.88 11.21 -3.93
C LEU A 77 -25.55 10.67 -3.43
N PHE A 78 -25.16 11.08 -2.23
CA PHE A 78 -23.95 10.61 -1.56
C PHE A 78 -24.29 9.51 -0.58
N VAL A 79 -23.57 8.38 -0.66
CA VAL A 79 -23.69 7.24 0.24
C VAL A 79 -22.33 6.97 0.86
N GLU A 80 -22.23 7.22 2.17
CA GLU A 80 -21.04 6.92 2.98
C GLU A 80 -21.21 5.60 3.71
N ASP A 81 -20.19 4.75 3.61
CA ASP A 81 -20.13 3.41 4.21
C ASP A 81 -21.30 2.48 3.80
N ILE A 82 -21.39 2.21 2.49
CA ILE A 82 -22.51 1.50 1.86
C ILE A 82 -22.79 0.11 2.47
N ARG A 83 -24.08 -0.22 2.61
CA ARG A 83 -24.59 -1.51 3.12
C ARG A 83 -25.19 -2.38 2.01
N PRO A 84 -25.27 -3.72 2.18
CA PRO A 84 -25.91 -4.61 1.22
C PRO A 84 -27.35 -4.24 0.86
N GLN A 85 -28.15 -3.79 1.85
CA GLN A 85 -29.54 -3.37 1.62
C GLN A 85 -29.61 -2.19 0.64
N VAL A 86 -28.74 -1.19 0.82
CA VAL A 86 -28.63 -0.02 -0.05
C VAL A 86 -28.12 -0.41 -1.43
N ILE A 87 -27.17 -1.36 -1.55
CA ILE A 87 -26.70 -1.88 -2.84
C ILE A 87 -27.85 -2.52 -3.61
N ASN A 88 -28.61 -3.40 -2.98
CA ASN A 88 -29.72 -4.10 -3.62
C ASN A 88 -30.77 -3.10 -4.14
N PHE A 89 -31.13 -2.15 -3.30
CA PHE A 89 -32.11 -1.12 -3.63
C PHE A 89 -31.64 -0.20 -4.76
N LEU A 90 -30.43 0.38 -4.65
CA LEU A 90 -29.91 1.31 -5.66
C LEU A 90 -29.61 0.59 -6.97
N GLY A 91 -29.13 -0.65 -6.90
CA GLY A 91 -28.89 -1.49 -8.05
C GLY A 91 -30.16 -1.75 -8.87
N GLU A 92 -31.27 -2.02 -8.19
CA GLU A 92 -32.58 -2.26 -8.80
C GLU A 92 -33.16 -0.98 -9.42
N ILE A 93 -33.26 0.10 -8.66
CA ILE A 93 -33.95 1.32 -9.12
C ILE A 93 -33.15 2.09 -10.17
N LEU A 94 -31.82 2.14 -10.04
CA LEU A 94 -30.95 2.85 -10.97
C LEU A 94 -30.43 1.97 -12.11
N ASN A 95 -30.80 0.68 -12.12
CA ASN A 95 -30.33 -0.32 -13.08
C ASN A 95 -28.80 -0.27 -13.28
N LEU A 96 -28.06 -0.38 -12.17
CA LEU A 96 -26.59 -0.28 -12.15
C LEU A 96 -25.96 -1.64 -12.46
N ASP A 97 -24.87 -1.65 -13.26
CA ASP A 97 -24.08 -2.87 -13.47
C ASP A 97 -23.43 -3.28 -12.13
N PRO A 98 -23.54 -4.56 -11.70
CA PRO A 98 -22.89 -5.07 -10.50
C PRO A 98 -21.38 -4.79 -10.42
N VAL A 99 -20.70 -4.62 -11.56
CA VAL A 99 -19.28 -4.24 -11.62
C VAL A 99 -19.02 -2.92 -10.88
N PHE A 100 -19.98 -1.98 -10.86
CA PHE A 100 -19.89 -0.73 -10.12
C PHE A 100 -19.71 -0.97 -8.62
N PHE A 101 -20.61 -1.74 -8.02
CA PHE A 101 -20.54 -2.06 -6.59
C PHE A 101 -19.36 -2.97 -6.27
N ALA A 102 -19.01 -3.90 -7.18
CA ALA A 102 -17.86 -4.77 -6.99
C ALA A 102 -16.53 -3.99 -6.93
N ASN A 103 -16.33 -3.02 -7.83
CA ASN A 103 -15.14 -2.16 -7.77
C ASN A 103 -15.08 -1.30 -6.50
N HIS A 104 -16.23 -0.92 -5.94
CA HIS A 104 -16.27 -0.18 -4.68
C HIS A 104 -16.04 -1.07 -3.46
N ALA A 105 -16.76 -2.18 -3.33
CA ALA A 105 -16.82 -3.01 -2.13
C ALA A 105 -15.69 -4.05 -2.04
N VAL A 106 -15.16 -4.54 -3.17
CA VAL A 106 -14.13 -5.60 -3.16
C VAL A 106 -12.74 -4.99 -2.90
N THR A 107 -12.25 -5.15 -1.67
CA THR A 107 -11.05 -4.43 -1.18
C THR A 107 -9.78 -5.28 -1.11
N ASP A 108 -9.89 -6.61 -1.10
CA ASP A 108 -8.75 -7.53 -0.94
C ASP A 108 -8.57 -8.42 -2.17
N PHE A 109 -7.31 -8.57 -2.58
CA PHE A 109 -6.85 -9.49 -3.61
C PHE A 109 -5.46 -9.96 -3.18
N GLY A 110 -5.44 -11.02 -2.38
CA GLY A 110 -4.23 -11.56 -1.78
C GLY A 110 -3.90 -12.99 -2.19
N ASP A 111 -4.89 -13.72 -2.70
CA ASP A 111 -4.78 -15.15 -2.98
C ASP A 111 -5.08 -15.44 -4.45
N VAL A 112 -4.27 -16.29 -5.08
CA VAL A 112 -4.39 -16.65 -6.50
C VAL A 112 -5.69 -17.41 -6.77
N GLU A 113 -6.22 -18.09 -5.74
CA GLU A 113 -7.46 -18.85 -5.81
C GLU A 113 -8.71 -17.95 -5.92
N LYS A 114 -8.61 -16.67 -5.54
CA LYS A 114 -9.73 -15.73 -5.63
C LYS A 114 -9.70 -14.99 -6.96
N PRO A 115 -10.84 -14.78 -7.63
CA PRO A 115 -10.90 -14.00 -8.86
C PRO A 115 -10.36 -12.58 -8.65
N ALA A 116 -9.70 -12.04 -9.68
CA ALA A 116 -9.24 -10.67 -9.64
C ALA A 116 -10.44 -9.70 -9.54
N PRO A 117 -10.31 -8.60 -8.77
CA PRO A 117 -11.35 -7.56 -8.72
C PRO A 117 -11.52 -6.93 -10.11
N PRO A 118 -12.67 -6.30 -10.42
CA PRO A 118 -12.95 -5.87 -11.80
C PRO A 118 -11.91 -4.89 -12.36
N ALA A 119 -11.34 -4.00 -11.54
CA ALA A 119 -10.24 -3.12 -11.94
C ALA A 119 -8.97 -3.82 -12.44
N LEU A 120 -8.76 -5.10 -12.11
CA LEU A 120 -7.65 -5.94 -12.60
C LEU A 120 -8.10 -7.06 -13.54
N GLY A 121 -9.37 -7.46 -13.47
CA GLY A 121 -9.94 -8.55 -14.25
C GLY A 121 -10.58 -8.13 -15.58
N LEU A 122 -10.87 -6.83 -15.77
CA LEU A 122 -11.46 -6.29 -16.99
C LEU A 122 -10.46 -5.40 -17.73
N PHE A 123 -10.64 -5.26 -19.05
CA PHE A 123 -9.81 -4.35 -19.83
C PHE A 123 -10.08 -2.88 -19.45
N PRO A 124 -9.05 -2.02 -19.37
CA PRO A 124 -9.22 -0.59 -19.05
C PRO A 124 -10.26 0.11 -19.94
N SER A 125 -10.27 -0.18 -21.24
CA SER A 125 -11.23 0.37 -22.20
C SER A 125 -12.67 -0.07 -21.91
N GLN A 126 -12.88 -1.32 -21.50
CA GLN A 126 -14.19 -1.82 -21.07
C GLN A 126 -14.65 -1.10 -19.81
N VAL A 127 -13.75 -0.93 -18.83
CA VAL A 127 -14.07 -0.20 -17.59
C VAL A 127 -14.46 1.26 -17.90
N ALA A 128 -13.75 1.92 -18.81
CA ALA A 128 -14.07 3.28 -19.24
C ALA A 128 -15.45 3.39 -19.91
N GLN A 129 -15.79 2.42 -20.78
CA GLN A 129 -17.06 2.37 -21.52
C GLN A 129 -18.30 2.20 -20.61
N LEU A 130 -18.16 1.57 -19.45
CA LEU A 130 -19.29 1.35 -18.54
C LEU A 130 -19.91 2.68 -18.06
N GLY A 131 -19.16 3.79 -18.08
CA GLY A 131 -19.65 5.11 -17.66
C GLY A 131 -19.70 5.31 -16.14
N HIS A 132 -18.98 4.47 -15.40
CA HIS A 132 -18.79 4.60 -13.96
C HIS A 132 -17.31 4.87 -13.66
N MET A 133 -17.02 5.84 -12.79
CA MET A 133 -15.66 6.16 -12.40
C MET A 133 -15.35 5.59 -11.01
N HIS A 134 -14.22 4.89 -10.90
CA HIS A 134 -13.72 4.37 -9.62
C HIS A 134 -12.36 4.97 -9.29
N LEU A 135 -12.33 5.82 -8.28
CA LEU A 135 -11.15 6.54 -7.84
C LEU A 135 -10.56 5.85 -6.61
N HIS A 136 -9.58 4.98 -6.83
CA HIS A 136 -8.81 4.37 -5.75
C HIS A 136 -7.62 5.24 -5.38
N TYR A 137 -7.47 5.55 -4.10
CA TYR A 137 -6.38 6.38 -3.58
C TYR A 137 -5.76 5.78 -2.32
N GLN A 138 -4.67 6.40 -1.86
CA GLN A 138 -4.00 6.07 -0.61
C GLN A 138 -3.98 7.32 0.25
N GLN A 139 -4.73 7.30 1.35
CA GLN A 139 -4.74 8.39 2.32
C GLN A 139 -3.58 8.21 3.29
N VAL A 140 -2.84 9.30 3.51
CA VAL A 140 -1.74 9.32 4.47
C VAL A 140 -2.27 9.66 5.85
N LEU A 141 -2.08 8.75 6.80
CA LEU A 141 -2.53 8.89 8.18
C LEU A 141 -1.37 9.11 9.14
N ASP A 142 -1.59 10.00 10.09
CA ASP A 142 -0.77 10.22 11.26
C ASP A 142 -1.42 9.54 12.47
N LEU A 143 -0.72 8.55 13.01
CA LEU A 143 -1.17 7.73 14.14
C LEU A 143 -0.61 8.24 15.49
N GLY A 144 0.21 9.30 15.46
CA GLY A 144 0.81 9.87 16.67
C GLY A 144 2.11 9.19 17.06
N ARG A 145 2.30 8.91 18.36
CA ARG A 145 3.57 8.42 18.93
C ARG A 145 3.78 6.93 18.66
N VAL A 146 5.03 6.55 18.39
CA VAL A 146 5.45 5.19 18.01
C VAL A 146 5.20 4.13 19.09
N GLU A 147 5.24 4.51 20.36
CA GLU A 147 5.11 3.61 21.51
C GLU A 147 3.81 2.79 21.47
N ALA A 148 2.72 3.39 21.02
CA ALA A 148 1.41 2.72 20.92
C ALA A 148 1.32 1.67 19.80
N PHE A 149 2.32 1.59 18.91
CA PHE A 149 2.26 0.76 17.70
C PHE A 149 3.46 -0.18 17.52
N ARG A 150 4.34 -0.29 18.52
CA ARG A 150 5.59 -1.06 18.41
C ARG A 150 5.37 -2.56 18.17
N ASP A 151 4.29 -3.11 18.73
CA ASP A 151 3.97 -4.55 18.68
C ASP A 151 2.84 -4.88 17.68
N LEU A 152 2.36 -3.89 16.92
CA LEU A 152 1.23 -4.08 16.02
C LEU A 152 1.65 -4.66 14.67
N GLN A 153 0.74 -5.46 14.10
CA GLN A 153 0.93 -6.04 12.77
C GLN A 153 0.98 -4.98 11.68
N TYR A 154 1.75 -5.25 10.62
CA TYR A 154 1.86 -4.39 9.45
C TYR A 154 0.53 -4.14 8.70
N LYS A 155 -0.42 -5.10 8.75
CA LYS A 155 -1.75 -5.01 8.10
C LYS A 155 -2.81 -4.74 9.18
N LEU A 156 -3.47 -3.60 9.08
CA LEU A 156 -4.63 -3.20 9.86
C LEU A 156 -5.85 -3.04 8.92
N LYS A 157 -7.05 -2.88 9.49
CA LYS A 157 -8.26 -2.58 8.73
C LYS A 157 -8.98 -1.34 9.29
N THR A 158 -9.73 -0.65 8.46
CA THR A 158 -10.66 0.40 8.90
C THR A 158 -11.88 -0.22 9.58
N GLU A 159 -12.47 0.54 10.50
CA GLU A 159 -13.77 0.20 11.09
C GLU A 159 -14.89 0.77 10.22
N SER A 160 -15.32 0.00 9.23
CA SER A 160 -16.35 0.37 8.25
C SER A 160 -16.99 -0.90 7.67
N ASN A 161 -18.22 -0.80 7.14
CA ASN A 161 -18.88 -1.89 6.43
C ASN A 161 -17.99 -2.38 5.27
N VAL A 162 -17.45 -1.44 4.49
CA VAL A 162 -16.42 -1.74 3.49
C VAL A 162 -15.03 -1.63 4.15
N ALA A 163 -14.57 -2.72 4.78
CA ALA A 163 -13.28 -2.72 5.47
C ALA A 163 -12.10 -2.49 4.49
N ARG A 164 -11.40 -1.36 4.66
CA ARG A 164 -10.23 -0.98 3.86
C ARG A 164 -8.93 -1.37 4.56
N SER A 165 -7.94 -1.81 3.80
CA SER A 165 -6.63 -2.14 4.36
C SER A 165 -5.86 -0.88 4.74
N VAL A 166 -5.32 -0.86 5.95
CA VAL A 166 -4.40 0.17 6.45
C VAL A 166 -3.03 -0.46 6.66
N ARG A 167 -1.97 0.16 6.14
CA ARG A 167 -0.59 -0.36 6.18
C ARG A 167 0.27 0.55 7.04
N LEU A 168 0.82 0.00 8.12
CA LEU A 168 1.78 0.72 8.96
C LEU A 168 3.07 0.94 8.18
N LEU A 169 3.62 2.15 8.28
CA LEU A 169 4.92 2.49 7.72
C LEU A 169 5.99 2.50 8.82
N PRO A 170 7.27 2.36 8.47
CA PRO A 170 8.34 2.53 9.45
C PRO A 170 8.26 3.91 10.10
N PRO A 171 8.53 4.02 11.41
CA PRO A 171 8.42 5.28 12.11
C PRO A 171 9.41 6.31 11.54
N LEU A 172 8.93 7.53 11.35
CA LEU A 172 9.69 8.66 10.82
C LEU A 172 9.59 9.82 11.82
N LEU A 173 10.72 10.42 12.22
CA LEU A 173 10.76 11.56 13.15
C LEU A 173 9.97 11.32 14.46
N ALA A 174 10.08 10.12 15.03
CA ALA A 174 9.34 9.69 16.24
C ALA A 174 7.79 9.71 16.11
N ARG A 175 7.27 9.73 14.89
CA ARG A 175 5.85 9.56 14.59
C ARG A 175 5.59 8.25 13.85
N GLN A 176 4.43 7.67 14.14
CA GLN A 176 3.92 6.50 13.45
C GLN A 176 3.00 6.94 12.32
N LEU A 177 3.37 6.59 11.09
CA LEU A 177 2.58 6.88 9.90
C LEU A 177 1.94 5.61 9.34
N ALA A 178 0.85 5.78 8.60
CA ALA A 178 0.18 4.68 7.90
C ALA A 178 -0.42 5.13 6.58
N LEU A 179 -0.67 4.16 5.69
CA LEU A 179 -1.39 4.35 4.44
C LEU A 179 -2.72 3.61 4.50
N ALA A 180 -3.82 4.33 4.46
CA ALA A 180 -5.15 3.76 4.33
C ALA A 180 -5.58 3.74 2.87
N ARG A 181 -6.06 2.59 2.39
CA ARG A 181 -6.69 2.51 1.08
C ARG A 181 -8.05 3.21 1.14
N GLY A 182 -8.35 4.07 0.17
CA GLY A 182 -9.67 4.65 -0.02
C GLY A 182 -10.23 4.38 -1.42
N CYS A 183 -11.55 4.51 -1.56
CA CYS A 183 -12.25 4.51 -2.84
C CYS A 183 -13.41 5.50 -2.83
N CYS A 184 -13.47 6.33 -3.88
CA CYS A 184 -14.66 7.08 -4.26
C CYS A 184 -15.19 6.51 -5.57
N SER A 185 -16.48 6.23 -5.68
CA SER A 185 -17.09 5.70 -6.90
C SER A 185 -18.24 6.59 -7.34
N VAL A 186 -18.24 6.98 -8.62
CA VAL A 186 -19.23 7.90 -9.18
C VAL A 186 -19.95 7.22 -10.33
N ALA A 187 -21.27 7.30 -10.34
CA ALA A 187 -22.12 6.82 -11.42
C ALA A 187 -23.20 7.86 -11.74
N VAL A 188 -23.47 8.06 -13.02
CA VAL A 188 -24.50 9.00 -13.48
C VAL A 188 -25.57 8.22 -14.20
N LYS A 189 -26.84 8.41 -13.80
CA LYS A 189 -28.00 7.78 -14.41
C LYS A 189 -29.10 8.81 -14.64
N SER A 190 -29.80 8.69 -15.76
CA SER A 190 -31.00 9.48 -16.04
C SER A 190 -32.23 8.73 -15.54
N ILE A 191 -33.10 9.42 -14.80
CA ILE A 191 -34.42 8.93 -14.38
C ILE A 191 -35.47 9.89 -14.91
N ARG A 192 -36.31 9.39 -15.83
CA ARG A 192 -37.32 10.20 -16.54
C ARG A 192 -36.62 11.39 -17.23
N ASP A 193 -37.01 12.62 -16.89
CA ASP A 193 -36.42 13.86 -17.42
C ASP A 193 -35.34 14.47 -16.50
N THR A 194 -34.97 13.77 -15.43
CA THR A 194 -33.98 14.23 -14.44
C THR A 194 -32.76 13.32 -14.43
N TRP A 195 -31.65 13.79 -13.87
CA TRP A 195 -30.44 12.97 -13.69
C TRP A 195 -30.11 12.80 -12.21
N ILE A 196 -29.53 11.65 -11.87
CA ILE A 196 -29.01 11.33 -10.56
C ILE A 196 -27.52 10.98 -10.68
N CYS A 197 -26.69 11.72 -9.94
CA CYS A 197 -25.29 11.42 -9.73
C CYS A 197 -25.13 10.68 -8.38
N LEU A 198 -24.89 9.38 -8.45
CA LEU A 198 -24.60 8.55 -7.28
C LEU A 198 -23.10 8.59 -6.97
N VAL A 199 -22.75 8.95 -5.75
CA VAL A 199 -21.38 9.02 -5.25
C VAL A 199 -21.25 8.15 -4.00
N LEU A 200 -20.48 7.07 -4.12
CA LEU A 200 -20.13 6.19 -3.00
C LEU A 200 -18.79 6.62 -2.41
N VAL A 201 -18.73 6.82 -1.10
CA VAL A 201 -17.54 7.28 -0.38
C VAL A 201 -17.27 6.41 0.85
N ASP A 202 -15.98 6.23 1.14
CA ASP A 202 -15.56 5.61 2.39
C ASP A 202 -15.71 6.60 3.57
N PRO A 203 -16.04 6.11 4.78
CA PRO A 203 -16.10 6.95 5.96
C PRO A 203 -14.69 7.46 6.36
N PRO A 204 -14.59 8.61 7.05
CA PRO A 204 -13.32 9.12 7.52
C PRO A 204 -12.64 8.12 8.46
N VAL A 205 -11.36 7.83 8.21
CA VAL A 205 -10.59 6.89 9.03
C VAL A 205 -10.29 7.54 10.38
N LYS A 206 -11.14 7.26 11.37
CA LYS A 206 -10.98 7.74 12.76
C LYS A 206 -10.50 6.65 13.71
N ARG A 207 -10.82 5.40 13.39
CA ARG A 207 -10.59 4.22 14.23
C ARG A 207 -10.06 3.07 13.37
N LEU A 208 -9.07 2.38 13.88
CA LEU A 208 -8.47 1.20 13.25
C LEU A 208 -8.90 -0.06 14.00
N VAL A 209 -8.91 -1.19 13.29
CA VAL A 209 -9.18 -2.52 13.85
C VAL A 209 -7.96 -3.40 13.62
N VAL A 210 -7.58 -4.15 14.66
CA VAL A 210 -6.45 -5.09 14.67
C VAL A 210 -7.01 -6.52 14.76
N GLU A 211 -6.44 -7.43 13.99
CA GLU A 211 -6.79 -8.86 14.05
C GLU A 211 -5.68 -9.58 14.84
N ILE A 212 -6.01 -10.12 16.02
CA ILE A 212 -5.03 -10.78 16.91
C ILE A 212 -5.46 -12.25 17.09
N GLY A 213 -4.66 -13.18 16.56
CA GLY A 213 -4.86 -14.62 16.81
C GLY A 213 -6.19 -15.19 16.31
N GLY A 214 -6.75 -14.65 15.22
CA GLY A 214 -8.03 -15.09 14.65
C GLY A 214 -9.27 -14.57 15.39
N ALA A 215 -9.09 -13.87 16.52
CA ALA A 215 -10.13 -13.10 17.17
C ALA A 215 -9.98 -11.61 16.80
N TYR A 216 -11.09 -10.98 16.42
CA TYR A 216 -11.12 -9.53 16.18
C TYR A 216 -11.03 -8.78 17.51
N SER A 217 -9.82 -8.44 17.95
CA SER A 217 -9.64 -7.53 19.08
C SER A 217 -9.76 -6.09 18.59
N ARG A 218 -10.88 -5.46 18.93
CA ARG A 218 -11.19 -4.08 18.52
C ARG A 218 -10.35 -3.09 19.33
N MET A 219 -9.09 -2.91 18.94
CA MET A 219 -8.23 -1.85 19.48
C MET A 219 -8.40 -0.58 18.68
N VAL A 220 -9.14 0.37 19.24
CA VAL A 220 -9.40 1.67 18.61
C VAL A 220 -8.21 2.60 18.85
N HIS A 221 -7.47 2.87 17.78
CA HIS A 221 -6.47 3.93 17.78
C HIS A 221 -7.00 5.17 17.05
N PRO A 222 -6.93 6.37 17.66
CA PRO A 222 -7.28 7.59 16.97
C PRO A 222 -6.26 7.89 15.88
N CYS A 223 -6.74 8.25 14.70
CA CYS A 223 -5.90 8.65 13.57
C CYS A 223 -6.45 9.90 12.91
N LYS A 224 -5.55 10.67 12.27
CA LYS A 224 -5.90 11.89 11.55
C LYS A 224 -5.18 11.93 10.20
N PRO A 225 -5.76 12.57 9.18
CA PRO A 225 -5.03 12.85 7.95
C PRO A 225 -3.75 13.64 8.24
N LEU A 226 -2.66 13.28 7.58
CA LEU A 226 -1.39 14.01 7.71
C LEU A 226 -1.58 15.47 7.31
N ASN A 227 -1.00 16.40 8.07
CA ASN A 227 -1.08 17.86 7.86
C ASN A 227 -2.53 18.43 7.83
N GLY A 228 -3.53 17.69 8.31
CA GLY A 228 -4.92 18.13 8.33
C GLY A 228 -5.67 17.94 7.00
N GLY A 229 -5.08 17.24 6.02
CA GLY A 229 -5.69 16.94 4.73
C GLY A 229 -4.95 17.61 3.57
N PHE A 230 -5.67 17.85 2.47
CA PHE A 230 -5.12 18.43 1.26
C PHE A 230 -5.39 19.94 1.16
N GLU A 231 -4.66 20.61 0.25
CA GLU A 231 -4.79 22.05 -0.01
C GLU A 231 -6.09 22.39 -0.75
N ASP A 232 -6.65 23.56 -0.49
CA ASP A 232 -7.89 23.97 -1.13
C ASP A 232 -7.72 24.17 -2.65
N PHE A 233 -8.69 23.71 -3.45
CA PHE A 233 -8.66 23.88 -4.91
C PHE A 233 -9.12 25.26 -5.34
N ILE A 234 -9.85 25.97 -4.49
CA ILE A 234 -10.36 27.30 -4.79
C ILE A 234 -9.20 28.30 -4.60
N PRO A 235 -8.97 29.21 -5.57
CA PRO A 235 -7.96 30.24 -5.42
C PRO A 235 -8.20 31.04 -4.14
N SER A 236 -7.13 31.24 -3.36
CA SER A 236 -7.20 32.04 -2.14
C SER A 236 -7.79 33.42 -2.42
N ALA A 237 -8.64 33.88 -1.50
CA ALA A 237 -9.15 35.24 -1.52
C ALA A 237 -7.97 36.24 -1.62
N THR A 238 -8.09 37.25 -2.48
CA THR A 238 -7.07 38.29 -2.58
C THR A 238 -7.05 39.11 -1.28
N PHE A 239 -5.90 39.69 -0.95
CA PHE A 239 -5.75 40.52 0.25
C PHE A 239 -6.79 41.66 0.31
N ALA A 240 -7.17 42.21 -0.85
CA ALA A 240 -8.23 43.22 -0.94
C ALA A 240 -9.59 42.67 -0.46
N SER A 241 -10.00 41.49 -0.96
CA SER A 241 -11.25 40.84 -0.55
C SER A 241 -11.24 40.38 0.91
N PHE A 242 -10.07 40.04 1.46
CA PHE A 242 -9.90 39.74 2.87
C PHE A 242 -10.07 40.99 3.74
N ARG A 243 -9.51 42.13 3.34
CA ARG A 243 -9.62 43.40 4.08
C ARG A 243 -11.06 43.90 4.14
N ASP A 244 -11.81 43.74 3.05
CA ASP A 244 -13.18 44.25 2.95
C ASP A 244 -14.21 43.32 3.62
N ARG A 245 -13.86 42.05 3.84
CA ARG A 245 -14.64 41.10 4.63
C ARG A 245 -14.14 41.15 6.08
N ASN A 246 -15.03 41.39 7.06
CA ASN A 246 -14.79 41.00 8.46
C ASN A 246 -14.80 39.47 8.59
N SER A 247 -13.95 38.81 7.81
CA SER A 247 -13.89 37.38 7.63
C SER A 247 -13.56 36.75 8.98
N THR A 248 -14.52 36.02 9.51
CA THR A 248 -14.37 35.34 10.78
C THR A 248 -13.75 33.97 10.52
N ARG A 249 -13.11 33.39 11.53
CA ARG A 249 -12.55 32.03 11.45
C ARG A 249 -13.59 30.98 11.03
N GLU A 250 -14.87 31.24 11.29
CA GLU A 250 -16.01 30.37 10.99
C GLU A 250 -16.30 30.25 9.49
N ASP A 251 -15.96 31.28 8.68
CA ASP A 251 -16.14 31.26 7.23
C ASP A 251 -15.23 30.20 6.54
N TYR A 252 -14.18 29.75 7.22
CA TYR A 252 -13.19 28.80 6.70
C TYR A 252 -13.26 27.40 7.33
N THR A 253 -14.13 27.17 8.32
CA THR A 253 -14.23 25.88 9.02
C THR A 253 -15.23 24.95 8.34
N TRP A 254 -14.74 24.12 7.43
CA TRP A 254 -15.50 23.00 6.88
C TRP A 254 -14.77 21.66 7.13
N ASP A 255 -15.50 20.54 7.06
CA ASP A 255 -14.94 19.21 7.35
C ASP A 255 -14.03 18.72 6.22
N ARG A 256 -12.73 19.03 6.34
CA ARG A 256 -11.65 18.57 5.44
C ARG A 256 -11.19 17.14 5.71
N GLN A 257 -11.66 16.53 6.79
CA GLN A 257 -11.19 15.20 7.21
C GLN A 257 -12.02 14.07 6.60
N SER A 258 -13.28 14.36 6.24
CA SER A 258 -14.14 13.45 5.49
C SER A 258 -14.19 13.79 4.00
N MET A 259 -14.11 12.77 3.15
CA MET A 259 -14.32 12.92 1.71
C MET A 259 -15.76 13.38 1.41
N LEU A 260 -16.74 12.89 2.19
CA LEU A 260 -18.13 13.30 2.07
C LEU A 260 -18.30 14.80 2.37
N GLY A 261 -17.78 15.25 3.52
CA GLY A 261 -17.87 16.65 3.94
C GLY A 261 -17.24 17.61 2.92
N THR A 262 -16.10 17.18 2.37
CA THR A 262 -15.41 17.87 1.28
C THR A 262 -16.26 18.00 0.01
N LEU A 263 -16.83 16.89 -0.46
CA LEU A 263 -17.63 16.89 -1.68
C LEU A 263 -18.89 17.75 -1.52
N LEU A 264 -19.56 17.67 -0.37
CA LEU A 264 -20.71 18.51 -0.07
C LEU A 264 -20.35 19.99 -0.09
N HIS A 265 -19.21 20.37 0.49
CA HIS A 265 -18.74 21.75 0.48
C HIS A 265 -18.51 22.26 -0.95
N TYR A 266 -17.79 21.50 -1.78
CA TYR A 266 -17.52 21.92 -3.16
C TYR A 266 -18.78 21.95 -4.01
N PHE A 267 -19.59 20.90 -4.02
CA PHE A 267 -20.80 20.86 -4.83
C PHE A 267 -21.86 21.88 -4.40
N ALA A 268 -21.96 22.22 -3.11
CA ALA A 268 -22.91 23.21 -2.63
C ALA A 268 -22.48 24.65 -2.96
N ASN A 269 -21.18 24.96 -2.87
CA ASN A 269 -20.69 26.34 -2.96
C ASN A 269 -20.11 26.70 -4.32
N HIS A 270 -19.67 25.73 -5.10
CA HIS A 270 -18.95 25.95 -6.36
C HIS A 270 -19.42 24.97 -7.44
N PRO A 271 -20.00 25.45 -8.55
CA PRO A 271 -20.32 24.56 -9.67
C PRO A 271 -19.03 24.07 -10.32
N PRO A 272 -18.96 22.77 -10.71
CA PRO A 272 -17.79 22.25 -11.40
C PRO A 272 -17.57 22.97 -12.74
N PRO A 273 -16.33 23.04 -13.25
CA PRO A 273 -16.05 23.61 -14.56
C PRO A 273 -16.85 22.89 -15.65
N GLY A 274 -17.55 23.65 -16.49
CA GLY A 274 -18.37 23.09 -17.58
C GLY A 274 -19.67 22.42 -17.15
N PHE A 275 -20.04 22.53 -15.88
CA PHE A 275 -21.29 21.97 -15.36
C PHE A 275 -22.51 22.71 -15.90
N THR A 276 -23.48 21.95 -16.41
CA THR A 276 -24.79 22.46 -16.83
C THR A 276 -25.88 21.67 -16.12
N ALA A 277 -26.80 22.37 -15.45
CA ALA A 277 -27.82 21.75 -14.60
C ALA A 277 -28.80 20.84 -15.37
N THR A 278 -29.09 21.14 -16.64
CA THR A 278 -30.09 20.39 -17.44
C THR A 278 -29.58 19.03 -17.92
N ARG A 279 -28.31 18.96 -18.34
CA ARG A 279 -27.64 17.73 -18.79
C ARG A 279 -26.16 17.78 -18.44
N PRO A 280 -25.78 17.42 -17.21
CA PRO A 280 -24.38 17.45 -16.82
C PRO A 280 -23.61 16.34 -17.53
N SER A 281 -22.37 16.64 -17.90
CA SER A 281 -21.47 15.62 -18.41
C SER A 281 -20.96 14.72 -17.28
N THR A 282 -20.66 13.47 -17.60
CA THR A 282 -20.05 12.52 -16.65
C THR A 282 -18.75 13.08 -16.07
N LEU A 283 -17.93 13.74 -16.89
CA LEU A 283 -16.69 14.34 -16.44
C LEU A 283 -16.94 15.50 -15.48
N SER A 284 -17.81 16.48 -15.79
CA SER A 284 -18.10 17.61 -14.88
C SER A 284 -18.50 17.14 -13.47
N LEU A 285 -19.32 16.08 -13.38
CA LEU A 285 -19.73 15.47 -12.11
C LEU A 285 -18.58 14.73 -11.40
N CYS A 286 -17.60 14.22 -12.14
CA CYS A 286 -16.42 13.56 -11.60
C CYS A 286 -15.27 14.52 -11.24
N TYR A 287 -15.39 15.83 -11.54
CA TYR A 287 -14.32 16.80 -11.38
C TYR A 287 -13.80 16.89 -9.94
N TYR A 288 -14.66 17.22 -8.96
CA TYR A 288 -14.25 17.35 -7.57
C TYR A 288 -13.76 16.04 -6.95
N PRO A 289 -14.45 14.88 -7.12
CA PRO A 289 -13.89 13.59 -6.70
C PRO A 289 -12.47 13.34 -7.24
N THR A 290 -12.24 13.65 -8.51
CA THR A 290 -10.93 13.48 -9.15
C THR A 290 -9.88 14.41 -8.52
N ARG A 291 -10.20 15.69 -8.33
CA ARG A 291 -9.28 16.67 -7.70
C ARG A 291 -8.87 16.27 -6.29
N ILE A 292 -9.83 15.84 -5.46
CA ILE A 292 -9.57 15.35 -4.09
C ILE A 292 -8.61 14.16 -4.11
N VAL A 293 -8.89 13.18 -4.98
CA VAL A 293 -8.03 11.99 -5.10
C VAL A 293 -6.63 12.32 -5.61
N LEU A 294 -6.49 13.24 -6.56
CA LEU A 294 -5.17 13.68 -7.02
C LEU A 294 -4.39 14.40 -5.92
N ALA A 295 -5.07 15.15 -5.06
CA ALA A 295 -4.43 15.81 -3.92
C ALA A 295 -3.89 14.80 -2.89
N GLU A 296 -4.64 13.73 -2.60
CA GLU A 296 -4.15 12.60 -1.79
C GLU A 296 -2.94 11.92 -2.47
N TRP A 297 -2.93 11.81 -3.80
CA TRP A 297 -1.77 11.28 -4.52
C TRP A 297 -0.53 12.20 -4.44
N ILE A 298 -0.70 13.52 -4.36
CA ILE A 298 0.40 14.46 -4.11
C ILE A 298 1.00 14.23 -2.71
N LEU A 299 0.16 14.11 -1.68
CA LEU A 299 0.65 13.80 -0.32
C LEU A 299 1.36 12.45 -0.27
N TYR A 300 0.82 11.44 -0.98
CA TYR A 300 1.45 10.13 -1.11
C TYR A 300 2.82 10.19 -1.79
N THR A 301 2.99 10.95 -2.89
CA THR A 301 4.28 11.07 -3.59
C THR A 301 5.31 11.81 -2.75
N GLN A 302 4.89 12.88 -2.07
CA GLN A 302 5.74 13.59 -1.10
C GLN A 302 6.21 12.63 0.00
N LEU A 303 5.30 11.87 0.59
CA LEU A 303 5.65 10.88 1.62
C LEU A 303 6.64 9.84 1.08
N MET A 304 6.39 9.31 -0.12
CA MET A 304 7.26 8.34 -0.78
C MET A 304 8.68 8.91 -0.95
N SER A 305 8.81 10.18 -1.34
CA SER A 305 10.09 10.89 -1.43
C SER A 305 10.83 10.94 -0.10
N HIS A 306 10.13 11.27 0.99
CA HIS A 306 10.72 11.30 2.34
C HIS A 306 11.22 9.92 2.79
N TYR A 307 10.45 8.86 2.57
CA TYR A 307 10.88 7.50 2.88
C TYR A 307 12.06 7.06 2.02
N PHE A 308 12.06 7.42 0.75
CA PHE A 308 13.16 7.11 -0.15
C PHE A 308 14.46 7.75 0.37
N LYS A 309 14.46 9.05 0.66
CA LYS A 309 15.61 9.76 1.25
C LYS A 309 16.04 9.15 2.59
N TYR A 310 15.08 8.81 3.46
CA TYR A 310 15.36 8.17 4.74
C TYR A 310 16.10 6.84 4.58
N HIS A 311 15.66 6.01 3.63
CA HIS A 311 16.32 4.74 3.36
C HIS A 311 17.69 4.92 2.71
N GLU A 312 17.86 5.88 1.80
CA GLU A 312 19.17 6.20 1.21
C GLU A 312 20.19 6.64 2.26
N CYS A 313 19.84 7.55 3.18
CA CYS A 313 20.73 7.94 4.27
C CYS A 313 21.09 6.76 5.18
N LYS A 314 20.11 5.91 5.53
CA LYS A 314 20.37 4.70 6.32
C LYS A 314 21.26 3.68 5.59
N LEU A 315 21.16 3.65 4.27
CA LEU A 315 21.99 2.81 3.41
C LEU A 315 23.42 3.34 3.28
N GLN A 316 23.72 4.57 3.68
CA GLN A 316 25.09 5.12 3.67
C GLN A 316 25.83 4.88 5.01
N ASP A 317 25.12 4.83 6.14
CA ASP A 317 25.66 4.54 7.49
C ASP A 317 25.95 3.03 7.75
N ILE A 318 26.52 2.35 6.76
CA ILE A 318 26.51 0.88 6.54
C ILE A 318 27.11 0.04 7.67
N GLU A 319 27.97 0.58 8.54
CA GLU A 319 28.83 -0.29 9.35
C GLU A 319 28.10 -1.14 10.40
N ASN A 320 26.88 -0.81 10.85
CA ASN A 320 26.26 -1.52 11.99
C ASN A 320 24.73 -1.75 11.96
N ARG A 321 23.97 -1.27 10.96
CA ARG A 321 22.49 -1.12 11.14
C ARG A 321 21.58 -1.62 10.02
N LEU A 322 22.08 -2.22 8.95
CA LEU A 322 21.19 -2.73 7.90
C LEU A 322 20.49 -4.03 8.35
N HIS A 323 19.20 -3.92 8.66
CA HIS A 323 18.35 -5.05 9.03
C HIS A 323 17.54 -5.54 7.83
N ALA A 324 17.26 -6.84 7.75
CA ALA A 324 16.39 -7.44 6.74
C ALA A 324 15.04 -6.71 6.59
N ASN A 325 14.51 -6.17 7.70
CA ASN A 325 13.27 -5.37 7.72
C ASN A 325 13.32 -4.17 6.76
N ASN A 326 14.47 -3.49 6.61
CA ASN A 326 14.61 -2.36 5.70
C ASN A 326 14.45 -2.79 4.23
N ILE A 327 14.98 -3.96 3.85
CA ILE A 327 14.84 -4.50 2.49
C ILE A 327 13.38 -4.84 2.21
N VAL A 328 12.70 -5.45 3.18
CA VAL A 328 11.27 -5.76 3.07
C VAL A 328 10.46 -4.49 2.83
N ASP A 329 10.77 -3.39 3.51
CA ASP A 329 10.10 -2.11 3.31
C ASP A 329 10.37 -1.48 1.95
N LEU A 330 11.61 -1.55 1.45
CA LEU A 330 11.94 -1.10 0.09
C LEU A 330 11.20 -1.93 -0.97
N GLN A 331 11.10 -3.25 -0.80
CA GLN A 331 10.32 -4.14 -1.67
C GLN A 331 8.83 -3.78 -1.62
N ARG A 332 8.29 -3.48 -0.43
CA ARG A 332 6.90 -3.02 -0.27
C ARG A 332 6.66 -1.72 -1.04
N TRP A 333 7.53 -0.73 -0.90
CA TRP A 333 7.45 0.54 -1.65
C TRP A 333 7.53 0.32 -3.17
N ARG A 334 8.40 -0.59 -3.63
CA ARG A 334 8.48 -0.98 -5.05
C ARG A 334 7.15 -1.53 -5.56
N ARG A 335 6.55 -2.48 -4.85
CA ARG A 335 5.24 -3.08 -5.22
C ARG A 335 4.13 -2.03 -5.20
N ARG A 336 4.08 -1.19 -4.16
CA ARG A 336 3.08 -0.11 -4.04
C ARG A 336 3.19 0.88 -5.19
N SER A 337 4.41 1.31 -5.56
CA SER A 337 4.65 2.24 -6.68
C SER A 337 4.08 1.70 -8.00
N ILE A 338 4.23 0.41 -8.29
CA ILE A 338 3.65 -0.22 -9.49
C ILE A 338 2.12 -0.14 -9.46
N GLN A 339 1.51 -0.48 -8.32
CA GLN A 339 0.06 -0.43 -8.16
C GLN A 339 -0.50 1.00 -8.26
N SER A 340 0.18 1.98 -7.66
CA SER A 340 -0.20 3.39 -7.75
C SER A 340 -0.16 3.90 -9.19
N GLN A 341 0.88 3.55 -9.96
CA GLN A 341 0.94 3.89 -11.38
C GLN A 341 -0.21 3.27 -12.17
N HIS A 342 -0.56 2.01 -11.90
CA HIS A 342 -1.68 1.36 -12.59
C HIS A 342 -3.01 2.10 -12.32
N LYS A 343 -3.30 2.45 -11.06
CA LYS A 343 -4.52 3.21 -10.70
C LYS A 343 -4.60 4.57 -11.41
N LEU A 344 -3.49 5.31 -11.46
CA LEU A 344 -3.45 6.60 -12.15
C LEU A 344 -3.58 6.45 -13.68
N ARG A 345 -3.05 5.37 -14.27
CA ARG A 345 -3.27 5.08 -15.70
C ARG A 345 -4.73 4.76 -16.01
N LEU A 346 -5.41 4.00 -15.16
CA LEU A 346 -6.85 3.74 -15.32
C LEU A 346 -7.67 5.04 -15.28
N LEU A 347 -7.31 5.96 -14.38
CA LEU A 347 -7.94 7.28 -14.30
C LEU A 347 -7.68 8.12 -15.56
N ALA A 348 -6.43 8.15 -16.04
CA ALA A 348 -6.08 8.84 -17.28
C ALA A 348 -6.86 8.29 -18.48
N GLU A 349 -6.88 6.96 -18.65
CA GLU A 349 -7.61 6.27 -19.72
C GLU A 349 -9.11 6.59 -19.68
N PHE A 350 -9.72 6.60 -18.49
CA PHE A 350 -11.12 6.97 -18.33
C PHE A 350 -11.36 8.41 -18.80
N ILE A 351 -10.52 9.36 -18.38
CA ILE A 351 -10.66 10.77 -18.77
C ILE A 351 -10.45 10.91 -20.28
N GLU A 352 -9.43 10.29 -20.85
CA GLU A 352 -9.12 10.34 -22.28
C GLU A 352 -10.26 9.75 -23.13
N TYR A 353 -10.93 8.70 -22.67
CA TYR A 353 -12.09 8.11 -23.35
C TYR A 353 -13.33 9.04 -23.32
N TRP A 354 -13.59 9.71 -22.20
CA TRP A 354 -14.77 10.58 -22.06
C TRP A 354 -14.53 12.03 -22.54
N LEU A 355 -13.28 12.49 -22.68
CA LEU A 355 -12.94 13.85 -23.09
C LEU A 355 -13.49 14.27 -24.47
N PRO A 356 -13.52 13.39 -25.50
CA PRO A 356 -14.16 13.71 -26.78
C PRO A 356 -15.67 13.94 -26.68
N HIS A 357 -16.32 13.32 -25.68
CA HIS A 357 -17.76 13.39 -25.44
C HIS A 357 -18.16 14.62 -24.60
N GLU A 358 -17.18 15.41 -24.13
CA GLU A 358 -17.41 16.59 -23.33
C GLU A 358 -17.88 17.78 -24.22
N PRO A 359 -19.08 18.34 -23.98
CA PRO A 359 -19.60 19.46 -24.77
C PRO A 359 -18.99 20.81 -24.36
N SER A 360 -18.42 20.90 -23.16
CA SER A 360 -17.84 22.11 -22.58
C SER A 360 -16.36 22.28 -22.92
N ASP A 361 -15.79 23.42 -22.51
CA ASP A 361 -14.35 23.67 -22.55
C ASP A 361 -13.55 22.50 -21.94
N LYS A 362 -12.58 22.01 -22.73
CA LYS A 362 -11.72 20.86 -22.41
C LYS A 362 -10.49 21.27 -21.60
N GLN A 363 -10.19 22.57 -21.50
CA GLN A 363 -9.01 23.08 -20.78
C GLN A 363 -8.90 22.56 -19.34
N PRO A 364 -9.97 22.53 -18.51
CA PRO A 364 -9.86 22.02 -17.13
C PRO A 364 -9.38 20.57 -17.07
N TRP A 365 -9.84 19.72 -17.99
CA TRP A 365 -9.45 18.31 -18.06
C TRP A 365 -8.05 18.11 -18.63
N ASN A 366 -7.62 18.96 -19.56
CA ASN A 366 -6.24 18.97 -20.04
C ASN A 366 -5.26 19.29 -18.88
N LEU A 367 -5.61 20.21 -17.99
CA LEU A 367 -4.82 20.50 -16.78
C LEU A 367 -4.81 19.32 -15.81
N VAL A 368 -5.96 18.67 -15.58
CA VAL A 368 -6.05 17.46 -14.75
C VAL A 368 -5.21 16.31 -15.33
N LEU A 369 -5.23 16.10 -16.64
CA LEU A 369 -4.38 15.11 -17.31
C LEU A 369 -2.89 15.45 -17.16
N LYS A 370 -2.52 16.74 -17.27
CA LYS A 370 -1.14 17.20 -17.01
C LYS A 370 -0.71 16.91 -15.57
N ASP A 371 -1.59 17.13 -14.59
CA ASP A 371 -1.33 16.80 -13.18
C ASP A 371 -1.15 15.28 -12.98
N ILE A 372 -2.00 14.45 -13.62
CA ILE A 372 -1.87 12.99 -13.59
C ILE A 372 -0.55 12.53 -14.21
N GLN A 373 -0.17 13.09 -15.37
CA GLN A 373 1.10 12.79 -16.04
C GLN A 373 2.29 13.20 -15.17
N HIS A 374 2.21 14.34 -14.49
CA HIS A 374 3.23 14.77 -13.54
C HIS A 374 3.39 13.74 -12.41
N LEU A 375 2.30 13.33 -11.75
CA LEU A 375 2.32 12.30 -10.70
C LEU A 375 2.85 10.95 -11.19
N LEU A 376 2.43 10.52 -12.38
CA LEU A 376 2.93 9.30 -13.03
C LEU A 376 4.44 9.37 -13.27
N SER A 377 4.95 10.51 -13.75
CA SER A 377 6.39 10.70 -14.00
C SER A 377 7.20 10.60 -12.70
N GLN A 378 6.74 11.23 -11.62
CA GLN A 378 7.38 11.17 -10.30
C GLN A 378 7.40 9.73 -9.76
N LEU A 379 6.25 9.04 -9.80
CA LEU A 379 6.17 7.64 -9.37
C LEU A 379 7.04 6.70 -10.19
N GLN A 380 7.18 6.95 -11.50
CA GLN A 380 8.07 6.21 -12.38
C GLN A 380 9.54 6.45 -12.05
N GLN A 381 9.94 7.69 -11.76
CA GLN A 381 11.30 8.02 -11.32
C GLN A 381 11.65 7.27 -10.03
N TYR A 382 10.79 7.34 -9.00
CA TYR A 382 11.01 6.60 -7.76
C TYR A 382 10.99 5.08 -7.97
N ASN A 383 10.16 4.56 -8.89
CA ASN A 383 10.15 3.14 -9.21
C ASN A 383 11.47 2.67 -9.82
N ARG A 384 12.02 3.46 -10.76
CA ARG A 384 13.33 3.19 -11.38
C ARG A 384 14.42 3.21 -10.32
N ALA A 385 14.44 4.22 -9.46
CA ALA A 385 15.40 4.30 -8.35
C ALA A 385 15.31 3.08 -7.42
N LEU A 386 14.10 2.68 -7.01
CA LEU A 386 13.88 1.49 -6.18
C LEU A 386 14.33 0.19 -6.87
N LYS A 387 14.24 0.08 -8.20
CA LYS A 387 14.77 -1.08 -8.94
C LYS A 387 16.29 -1.21 -8.85
N HIS A 388 17.02 -0.12 -8.63
CA HIS A 388 18.47 -0.13 -8.43
C HIS A 388 18.86 -0.30 -6.95
N VAL A 389 18.17 0.42 -6.05
CA VAL A 389 18.49 0.40 -4.61
C VAL A 389 18.17 -0.95 -3.97
N VAL A 390 17.08 -1.62 -4.35
CA VAL A 390 16.68 -2.90 -3.75
C VAL A 390 17.73 -4.02 -3.95
N PRO A 391 18.22 -4.29 -5.17
CA PRO A 391 19.31 -5.26 -5.36
C PRO A 391 20.59 -4.87 -4.64
N MET A 392 20.96 -3.58 -4.66
CA MET A 392 22.14 -3.07 -3.98
C MET A 392 22.06 -3.29 -2.46
N ALA A 393 20.92 -2.98 -1.84
CA ALA A 393 20.70 -3.23 -0.42
C ALA A 393 20.76 -4.74 -0.09
N THR A 394 20.25 -5.58 -0.99
CA THR A 394 20.27 -7.04 -0.83
C THR A 394 21.69 -7.60 -0.89
N SER A 395 22.51 -7.17 -1.86
CA SER A 395 23.91 -7.60 -1.95
C SER A 395 24.73 -7.09 -0.77
N MET A 396 24.47 -5.88 -0.30
CA MET A 396 25.11 -5.34 0.92
C MET A 396 24.79 -6.20 2.16
N VAL A 397 23.53 -6.62 2.36
CA VAL A 397 23.18 -7.50 3.48
C VAL A 397 23.89 -8.85 3.37
N GLN A 398 23.94 -9.45 2.18
CA GLN A 398 24.66 -10.70 1.95
C GLN A 398 26.15 -10.57 2.26
N LEU A 399 26.78 -9.45 1.90
CA LEU A 399 28.18 -9.17 2.24
C LEU A 399 28.41 -9.01 3.75
N LEU A 400 27.50 -8.34 4.45
CA LEU A 400 27.57 -8.18 5.91
C LEU A 400 27.39 -9.52 6.63
N GLU A 401 26.42 -10.34 6.22
CA GLU A 401 26.20 -11.69 6.75
C GLU A 401 27.42 -12.59 6.49
N SER A 402 28.02 -12.50 5.30
CA SER A 402 29.26 -13.22 4.97
C SER A 402 30.42 -12.82 5.89
N ARG A 403 30.64 -11.51 6.10
CA ARG A 403 31.67 -11.03 7.04
C ARG A 403 31.42 -11.49 8.47
N ARG A 404 30.17 -11.42 8.92
CA ARG A 404 29.77 -11.87 10.26
C ARG A 404 30.02 -13.37 10.43
N SER A 405 29.62 -14.18 9.46
CA SER A 405 29.87 -15.63 9.44
C SER A 405 31.37 -15.94 9.47
N MET A 406 32.19 -15.21 8.70
CA MET A 406 33.67 -15.37 8.77
C MET A 406 34.22 -15.04 10.17
N GLN A 407 33.71 -13.98 10.81
CA GLN A 407 34.14 -13.60 12.16
C GLN A 407 33.68 -14.61 13.22
N GLU A 408 32.44 -15.11 13.11
CA GLU A 408 31.91 -16.17 13.96
C GLU A 408 32.71 -17.47 13.78
N ALA A 409 33.02 -17.87 12.55
CA ALA A 409 33.87 -19.03 12.26
C ALA A 409 35.30 -18.85 12.81
N ALA A 410 35.87 -17.64 12.73
CA ALA A 410 37.16 -17.35 13.33
C ALA A 410 37.12 -17.43 14.86
N ASN A 411 36.06 -16.94 15.50
CA ASN A 411 35.87 -17.03 16.94
C ASN A 411 35.67 -18.48 17.40
N VAL A 412 34.86 -19.28 16.68
CA VAL A 412 34.71 -20.72 16.91
C VAL A 412 36.06 -21.42 16.73
N GLY A 413 36.81 -21.08 15.69
CA GLY A 413 38.15 -21.63 15.45
C GLY A 413 39.12 -21.36 16.61
N ARG A 414 39.07 -20.16 17.22
CA ARG A 414 39.85 -19.82 18.42
C ARG A 414 39.41 -20.63 19.63
N LEU A 415 38.11 -20.80 19.85
CA LEU A 415 37.58 -21.60 20.95
C LEU A 415 37.95 -23.08 20.83
N THR A 416 37.80 -23.66 19.63
CA THR A 416 38.17 -25.04 19.34
C THR A 416 39.67 -25.26 19.55
N LEU A 417 40.53 -24.30 19.16
CA LEU A 417 41.97 -24.37 19.43
C LEU A 417 42.24 -24.50 20.94
N ILE A 418 41.58 -23.67 21.77
CA ILE A 418 41.70 -23.72 23.22
C ILE A 418 41.23 -25.08 23.75
N ALA A 419 40.04 -25.54 23.33
CA ALA A 419 39.48 -26.83 23.77
C ALA A 419 40.39 -28.02 23.40
N THR A 420 40.92 -28.04 22.17
CA THR A 420 41.84 -29.09 21.70
C THR A 420 43.09 -29.18 22.55
N VAL A 421 43.60 -28.06 23.10
CA VAL A 421 44.76 -28.06 24.01
C VAL A 421 44.38 -28.53 25.42
N PHE A 422 43.29 -28.00 26.00
CA PHE A 422 42.95 -28.23 27.41
C PHE A 422 42.35 -29.61 27.69
N VAL A 423 41.55 -30.18 26.78
CA VAL A 423 40.89 -31.49 27.00
C VAL A 423 41.90 -32.62 27.26
N PRO A 424 42.88 -32.89 26.38
CA PRO A 424 43.85 -33.97 26.62
C PRO A 424 44.75 -33.68 27.82
N LEU A 425 45.12 -32.41 28.05
CA LEU A 425 45.95 -32.02 29.18
C LEU A 425 45.22 -32.21 30.52
N SER A 426 43.92 -31.91 30.56
CA SER A 426 43.07 -32.13 31.75
C SER A 426 42.89 -33.63 32.03
N TRP A 427 42.82 -34.46 30.99
CA TRP A 427 42.77 -35.92 31.16
C TRP A 427 44.07 -36.45 31.79
N VAL A 428 45.23 -35.99 31.33
CA VAL A 428 46.54 -36.35 31.93
C VAL A 428 46.61 -35.88 33.39
N ALA A 429 46.22 -34.63 33.67
CA ALA A 429 46.19 -34.10 35.03
C ALA A 429 45.25 -34.91 35.95
N GLY A 430 44.08 -35.30 35.44
CA GLY A 430 43.13 -36.15 36.17
C GLY A 430 43.68 -37.55 36.43
N LEU A 431 44.25 -38.21 35.41
CA LEU A 431 44.79 -39.57 35.52
C LEU A 431 45.91 -39.66 36.57
N PHE A 432 46.88 -38.75 36.52
CA PHE A 432 48.01 -38.75 37.47
C PHE A 432 47.65 -38.13 38.83
N GLY A 433 46.59 -37.32 38.90
CA GLY A 433 46.08 -36.77 40.16
C GLY A 433 45.37 -37.79 41.06
N MET A 434 44.98 -38.96 40.53
CA MET A 434 44.31 -40.01 41.30
C MET A 434 45.26 -40.90 42.12
N SER A 435 46.58 -40.76 41.92
CA SER A 435 47.60 -41.65 42.50
C SER A 435 48.65 -40.86 43.29
N GLU A 436 48.79 -41.14 44.57
CA GLU A 436 49.69 -40.39 45.48
C GLU A 436 51.17 -40.43 45.03
N GLU A 437 51.63 -41.52 44.41
CA GLU A 437 53.03 -41.68 43.96
C GLU A 437 53.51 -40.62 42.95
N TYR A 438 52.59 -40.01 42.20
CA TYR A 438 52.90 -39.06 41.12
C TYR A 438 52.52 -37.62 41.50
N THR A 439 52.14 -37.37 42.75
CA THR A 439 51.79 -36.04 43.26
C THR A 439 53.05 -35.21 43.57
N PRO A 440 52.96 -33.87 43.58
CA PRO A 440 54.10 -32.99 43.83
C PRO A 440 54.71 -33.25 45.21
N GLY A 441 55.98 -33.66 45.24
CA GLY A 441 56.71 -34.01 46.47
C GLY A 441 57.21 -35.46 46.54
N HIS A 442 56.73 -36.34 45.65
CA HIS A 442 57.14 -37.74 45.58
C HIS A 442 58.17 -38.01 44.46
N GLU A 443 58.96 -39.08 44.59
CA GLU A 443 60.10 -39.40 43.71
C GLU A 443 59.73 -39.57 42.23
N ARG A 444 58.47 -39.93 41.91
CA ARG A 444 58.00 -40.20 40.54
C ARG A 444 57.27 -39.03 39.88
N PHE A 445 57.28 -37.84 40.48
CA PHE A 445 56.63 -36.63 39.93
C PHE A 445 57.13 -36.26 38.51
N TRP A 446 58.36 -36.62 38.15
CA TRP A 446 58.92 -36.36 36.82
C TRP A 446 58.14 -37.05 35.68
N VAL A 447 57.47 -38.18 35.95
CA VAL A 447 56.72 -38.96 34.96
C VAL A 447 55.53 -38.15 34.41
N TYR A 448 54.92 -37.31 35.24
CA TYR A 448 53.86 -36.40 34.82
C TYR A 448 54.35 -35.44 33.72
N TRP A 449 55.51 -34.81 33.91
CA TRP A 449 56.11 -33.92 32.91
C TRP A 449 56.55 -34.69 31.66
N ALA A 450 57.10 -35.89 31.82
CA ALA A 450 57.49 -36.74 30.70
C ALA A 450 56.30 -37.18 29.83
N ALA A 451 55.08 -37.25 30.37
CA ALA A 451 53.87 -37.57 29.61
C ALA A 451 53.14 -36.33 29.07
N ALA A 452 53.02 -35.26 29.87
CA ALA A 452 52.25 -34.07 29.52
C ALA A 452 52.89 -33.22 28.41
N LEU A 453 54.22 -33.07 28.42
CA LEU A 453 54.96 -32.24 27.48
C LEU A 453 54.95 -32.79 26.04
N PRO A 454 55.23 -34.08 25.77
CA PRO A 454 55.12 -34.63 24.42
C PRO A 454 53.67 -34.67 23.92
N LEU A 455 52.69 -34.88 24.81
CA LEU A 455 51.28 -34.81 24.43
C LEU A 455 50.89 -33.38 24.01
N LEU A 456 51.33 -32.35 24.75
CA LEU A 456 51.11 -30.96 24.40
C LEU A 456 51.72 -30.61 23.03
N VAL A 457 52.96 -31.06 22.77
CA VAL A 457 53.63 -30.87 21.48
C VAL A 457 52.86 -31.58 20.35
N LEU A 458 52.42 -32.82 20.56
CA LEU A 458 51.65 -33.59 19.59
C LEU A 458 50.31 -32.89 19.25
N VAL A 459 49.59 -32.43 20.28
CA VAL A 459 48.29 -31.75 20.16
C VAL A 459 48.42 -30.39 19.45
N LEU A 460 49.55 -29.69 19.59
CA LEU A 460 49.81 -28.45 18.86
C LEU A 460 50.30 -28.68 17.42
N LEU A 461 51.06 -29.75 17.18
CA LEU A 461 51.57 -30.10 15.85
C LEU A 461 50.47 -30.63 14.92
N LEU A 462 49.49 -31.38 15.44
CA LEU A 462 48.40 -31.95 14.66
C LEU A 462 47.62 -30.88 13.85
N PRO A 463 47.09 -29.80 14.46
CA PRO A 463 46.43 -28.71 13.73
C PRO A 463 47.37 -27.93 12.80
N ALA A 464 48.64 -27.75 13.18
CA ALA A 464 49.62 -27.02 12.38
C ALA A 464 49.96 -27.78 11.08
N LEU A 465 50.15 -29.10 11.19
CA LEU A 465 50.43 -29.98 10.06
C LEU A 465 49.25 -30.06 9.09
N GLN A 466 48.02 -30.19 9.62
CA GLN A 466 46.81 -30.19 8.78
C GLN A 466 46.62 -28.87 8.02
N ARG A 467 46.87 -27.72 8.65
CA ARG A 467 46.79 -26.40 7.98
C ARG A 467 47.87 -26.25 6.90
N GLY A 468 49.10 -26.70 7.16
CA GLY A 468 50.20 -26.66 6.20
C GLY A 468 49.94 -27.50 4.96
N LEU A 469 49.44 -28.73 5.14
CA LEU A 469 49.13 -29.64 4.03
C LEU A 469 47.98 -29.12 3.14
N LEU A 470 46.96 -28.51 3.75
CA LEU A 470 45.85 -27.88 3.03
C LEU A 470 46.29 -26.63 2.25
N ALA A 471 47.23 -25.85 2.79
CA ALA A 471 47.76 -24.65 2.13
C ALA A 471 48.57 -25.01 0.87
N GLU A 472 49.40 -26.05 0.95
CA GLU A 472 50.13 -26.57 -0.22
C GLU A 472 49.18 -27.11 -1.29
N ARG A 473 48.16 -27.89 -0.91
CA ARG A 473 47.15 -28.38 -1.86
C ARG A 473 46.32 -27.27 -2.52
N LEU A 474 46.03 -26.19 -1.81
CA LEU A 474 45.36 -25.01 -2.38
C LEU A 474 46.24 -24.25 -3.37
N LYS A 475 47.55 -24.14 -3.09
CA LYS A 475 48.52 -23.55 -4.03
C LYS A 475 48.63 -24.40 -5.31
N GLU A 476 48.72 -25.71 -5.19
CA GLU A 476 48.77 -26.62 -6.33
C GLU A 476 47.49 -26.52 -7.18
N ALA A 477 46.31 -26.46 -6.55
CA ALA A 477 45.04 -26.31 -7.27
C ALA A 477 44.91 -24.95 -8.00
N MET A 478 45.38 -23.85 -7.39
CA MET A 478 45.41 -22.54 -8.04
C MET A 478 46.43 -22.46 -9.17
N ALA A 479 47.59 -23.11 -9.03
CA ALA A 479 48.60 -23.20 -10.08
C ALA A 479 48.07 -23.98 -11.29
N VAL A 480 47.31 -25.06 -11.10
CA VAL A 480 46.69 -25.82 -12.21
C VAL A 480 45.56 -25.02 -12.89
N GLY A 481 44.84 -24.16 -12.16
CA GLY A 481 43.78 -23.31 -12.71
C GLY A 481 44.26 -22.16 -13.61
N SER A 482 45.50 -21.67 -13.44
CA SER A 482 46.06 -20.60 -14.27
C SER A 482 46.48 -21.07 -15.67
N TRP A 483 46.78 -22.37 -15.84
CA TRP A 483 47.12 -22.95 -17.15
C TRP A 483 45.90 -23.17 -18.06
N ARG A 484 44.67 -23.17 -17.53
CA ARG A 484 43.44 -23.36 -18.33
C ARG A 484 42.86 -22.08 -18.93
N ARG A 485 43.44 -20.90 -18.67
CA ARG A 485 42.91 -19.61 -19.16
C ARG A 485 43.72 -18.97 -20.29
N VAL A 486 44.74 -19.65 -20.80
CA VAL A 486 45.54 -19.21 -21.95
C VAL A 486 45.48 -20.29 -23.03
N ASP A 487 44.34 -20.39 -23.71
CA ASP A 487 44.22 -21.00 -25.05
C ASP A 487 42.79 -20.81 -25.60
N VAL A 488 42.36 -19.55 -25.75
CA VAL A 488 41.25 -19.20 -26.67
C VAL A 488 41.56 -17.85 -27.31
N ARG A 489 42.50 -17.82 -28.26
CA ARG A 489 42.57 -16.77 -29.29
C ARG A 489 43.49 -17.19 -30.43
N SER A 490 42.93 -17.96 -31.36
CA SER A 490 43.44 -18.07 -32.73
C SER A 490 42.39 -18.77 -33.58
N GLY A 491 41.83 -18.06 -34.57
CA GLY A 491 41.09 -18.69 -35.66
C GLY A 491 39.87 -17.91 -36.18
N SER A 492 40.10 -17.11 -37.24
CA SER A 492 39.15 -16.87 -38.36
C SER A 492 37.87 -16.06 -38.06
N ASN A 493 37.37 -15.13 -38.88
CA ASN A 493 37.38 -15.08 -40.34
C ASN A 493 37.05 -13.66 -40.84
N ARG A 494 37.60 -13.30 -42.01
CA ARG A 494 37.10 -12.23 -42.89
C ARG A 494 35.75 -12.66 -43.49
N GLN A 495 34.81 -11.74 -43.64
CA GLN A 495 33.98 -11.67 -44.84
C GLN A 495 33.35 -10.30 -45.02
N GLU A 496 33.43 -9.87 -46.27
CA GLU A 496 33.02 -8.60 -46.85
C GLU A 496 31.50 -8.51 -47.01
N LEU A 497 30.99 -7.28 -46.96
CA LEU A 497 29.69 -6.85 -47.50
C LEU A 497 29.98 -5.67 -48.43
N PRO A 498 29.23 -5.50 -49.51
CA PRO A 498 28.57 -4.23 -49.77
C PRO A 498 27.29 -4.09 -48.92
#